data_AF-A0A2E0GPF3-F1
#
_entry.id   AF-A0A2E0GPF3-F1
#
_cell.length_a   1.000
_cell.length_b   1.000
_cell.length_c   1.000
_cell.angle_alpha   90.00
_cell.angle_beta   90.00
_cell.angle_gamma   90.00
#
_symmetry.space_group_name_H-M   'P 1'
#
loop_
_entity.id
_entity.type
_entity.pdbx_description
1 polymer ?
#
loop_
_entity_poly.entity_id
_entity_poly.type
_entity_poly.pdbx_seq_one_letter_code
_entity_poly.pdbx_strand_id
1 'polypeptide(L)'
;MKNIKNHINQIILNKAQFLSKITNFLNKNCTFCENVVVYNIYDHTIVIGVHGNEVISKIKNYEREIIKDINFNFKKSLDNKEIKKIKFKKIISDT
;
A
#
# COMPACT_ATOMS: atom_id res chain seq x y z
N MET A 1 3.72 -4.90 -33.91
CA MET A 1 4.10 -3.85 -32.93
C MET A 1 3.23 -4.03 -31.69
N LYS A 2 3.81 -4.17 -30.49
CA LYS A 2 3.02 -4.17 -29.24
C LYS A 2 2.37 -2.80 -29.09
N ASN A 3 1.04 -2.76 -28.99
CA ASN A 3 0.29 -1.51 -28.89
C ASN A 3 0.60 -0.84 -27.55
N ILE A 4 1.18 0.38 -27.58
CA ILE A 4 1.62 1.12 -26.39
C ILE A 4 0.49 1.21 -25.34
N LYS A 5 -0.75 1.38 -25.81
CA LYS A 5 -1.96 1.37 -24.96
C LYS A 5 -2.11 0.09 -24.14
N ASN A 6 -1.87 -1.07 -24.73
CA ASN A 6 -1.97 -2.36 -24.04
C ASN A 6 -0.87 -2.52 -23.00
N HIS A 7 0.33 -2.01 -23.29
CA HIS A 7 1.45 -2.05 -22.36
C HIS A 7 1.21 -1.16 -21.13
N ILE A 8 0.72 0.07 -21.34
CA ILE A 8 0.36 0.99 -20.25
C ILE A 8 -0.77 0.40 -19.38
N ASN A 9 -1.81 -0.16 -20.00
CA ASN A 9 -2.91 -0.80 -19.28
C ASN A 9 -2.43 -1.96 -18.39
N GLN A 10 -1.48 -2.77 -18.87
CA GLN A 10 -0.90 -3.86 -18.09
C GLN A 10 -0.06 -3.35 -16.91
N ILE A 11 0.72 -2.29 -17.09
CA ILE A 11 1.50 -1.67 -15.99
C ILE A 11 0.56 -1.15 -14.89
N ILE A 12 -0.49 -0.42 -15.28
CA ILE A 12 -1.48 0.10 -14.33
C ILE A 12 -2.18 -1.03 -13.60
N LEU A 13 -2.63 -2.07 -14.33
CA LEU A 13 -3.30 -3.23 -13.74
C LEU A 13 -2.40 -3.96 -12.74
N ASN A 14 -1.15 -4.22 -13.10
CA ASN A 14 -0.18 -4.89 -12.22
C ASN A 14 0.10 -4.07 -10.95
N LYS A 15 0.15 -2.74 -11.08
CA LYS A 15 0.29 -1.82 -9.94
C LYS A 15 -0.92 -1.91 -9.02
N ALA A 16 -2.12 -1.80 -9.57
CA ALA A 16 -3.38 -1.87 -8.82
C ALA A 16 -3.55 -3.20 -8.09
N GLN A 17 -3.26 -4.32 -8.76
CA GLN A 17 -3.33 -5.66 -8.15
C GLN A 17 -2.36 -5.81 -6.98
N PHE A 18 -1.14 -5.29 -7.10
CA PHE A 18 -0.16 -5.34 -6.02
C PHE A 18 -0.59 -4.50 -4.81
N LEU A 19 -1.08 -3.28 -5.05
CA LEU A 19 -1.63 -2.41 -4.00
C LEU A 19 -2.83 -3.05 -3.28
N SER A 20 -3.73 -3.69 -4.04
CA SER A 20 -4.87 -4.43 -3.49
C SER A 20 -4.43 -5.60 -2.60
N LYS A 21 -3.38 -6.35 -2.98
CA LYS A 21 -2.87 -7.44 -2.13
C LYS A 21 -2.37 -6.97 -0.77
N ILE A 22 -1.63 -5.85 -0.72
CA ILE A 22 -1.17 -5.30 0.56
C ILE A 22 -2.36 -4.78 1.37
N THR A 23 -3.30 -4.09 0.72
CA THR A 23 -4.54 -3.62 1.38
C THR A 23 -5.30 -4.77 2.03
N ASN A 24 -5.53 -5.86 1.30
CA ASN A 24 -6.24 -7.03 1.82
C ASN A 24 -5.46 -7.73 2.94
N PHE A 25 -4.13 -7.79 2.84
CA PHE A 25 -3.29 -8.33 3.91
C PHE A 25 -3.43 -7.53 5.20
N LEU A 26 -3.41 -6.21 5.13
CA LEU A 26 -3.56 -5.35 6.31
C LEU A 26 -4.96 -5.48 6.90
N ASN A 27 -6.01 -5.38 6.08
CA ASN A 27 -7.39 -5.51 6.56
C ASN A 27 -7.69 -6.89 7.19
N LYS A 28 -7.01 -7.95 6.74
CA LYS A 28 -7.20 -9.31 7.28
C LYS A 28 -6.42 -9.57 8.56
N ASN A 29 -5.22 -9.00 8.70
CA ASN A 29 -4.29 -9.38 9.77
C ASN A 29 -4.08 -8.29 10.82
N CYS A 30 -4.58 -7.07 10.60
CA CYS A 30 -4.50 -5.97 11.54
C CYS A 30 -5.91 -5.50 11.90
N THR A 31 -6.39 -5.92 13.08
CA THR A 31 -7.76 -5.66 13.56
C THR A 31 -8.06 -4.17 13.75
N PHE A 32 -7.04 -3.35 14.01
CA PHE A 32 -7.18 -1.88 14.10
C PHE A 32 -6.88 -1.17 12.76
N CYS A 33 -6.61 -1.91 11.69
CA CYS A 33 -6.44 -1.40 10.33
C CYS A 33 -7.75 -1.46 9.53
N GLU A 34 -8.90 -1.63 10.19
CA GLU A 34 -10.20 -1.45 9.53
C GLU A 34 -10.21 -0.08 8.83
N ASN A 35 -10.48 -0.09 7.53
CA ASN A 35 -10.45 1.09 6.65
C ASN A 35 -9.05 1.62 6.30
N VAL A 36 -8.04 0.75 6.25
CA VAL A 36 -6.78 1.04 5.58
C VAL A 36 -6.88 0.77 4.08
N VAL A 37 -6.34 1.69 3.28
CA VAL A 37 -6.26 1.56 1.82
C VAL A 37 -4.83 1.86 1.38
N VAL A 38 -4.16 0.93 0.72
CA VAL A 38 -2.86 1.21 0.09
C VAL A 38 -3.11 1.77 -1.30
N TYR A 39 -2.94 3.07 -1.50
CA TYR A 39 -3.49 3.76 -2.67
C TYR A 39 -2.46 4.27 -3.66
N ASN A 40 -1.16 4.27 -3.34
CA ASN A 40 -0.17 4.78 -4.30
C ASN A 40 1.22 4.15 -4.18
N ILE A 41 1.93 4.17 -5.32
CA ILE A 41 3.37 4.01 -5.40
C ILE A 41 3.91 5.22 -6.15
N TYR A 42 4.77 5.99 -5.49
CA TYR A 42 5.47 7.14 -6.06
C TYR A 42 6.95 7.03 -5.72
N ASP A 43 7.83 7.11 -6.72
CA ASP A 43 9.29 7.20 -6.55
C ASP A 43 9.81 6.25 -5.46
N HIS A 44 9.59 4.95 -5.66
CA HIS A 44 10.00 3.87 -4.74
C HIS A 44 9.30 3.85 -3.37
N THR A 45 8.23 4.61 -3.19
CA THR A 45 7.49 4.68 -1.93
C THR A 45 6.06 4.15 -2.08
N ILE A 46 5.68 3.18 -1.27
CA ILE A 46 4.26 2.81 -1.07
C ILE A 46 3.63 3.75 -0.06
N VAL A 47 2.43 4.24 -0.36
CA VAL A 47 1.62 5.04 0.56
C VAL A 47 0.41 4.25 1.03
N ILE A 48 0.34 4.06 2.35
CA ILE A 48 -0.77 3.45 3.07
C ILE A 48 -1.63 4.58 3.62
N GLY A 49 -2.84 4.66 3.09
CA GLY A 49 -3.88 5.58 3.48
C GLY A 49 -4.75 5.06 4.59
N VAL A 50 -5.14 5.95 5.47
CA VAL A 50 -5.95 5.64 6.64
C VAL A 50 -7.11 6.62 6.74
N HIS A 51 -8.33 6.11 6.89
CA HIS A 51 -9.50 6.93 7.15
C HIS A 51 -9.66 7.18 8.66
N GLY A 52 -9.74 8.47 9.06
CA GLY A 52 -9.96 8.86 10.47
C GLY A 52 -8.70 9.14 11.30
N ASN A 53 -8.83 10.06 12.27
CA ASN A 53 -7.72 10.49 13.14
C ASN A 53 -7.31 9.43 14.18
N GLU A 54 -8.26 8.64 14.68
CA GLU A 54 -7.98 7.63 15.70
C GLU A 54 -7.18 6.46 15.11
N VAL A 55 -7.53 6.05 13.89
CA VAL A 55 -6.89 4.93 13.18
C VAL A 55 -5.45 5.27 12.81
N ILE A 56 -5.16 6.51 12.37
CA ILE A 56 -3.78 6.91 12.05
C ILE A 56 -2.89 6.93 13.30
N SER A 57 -3.42 7.31 14.47
CA SER A 57 -2.66 7.27 15.73
C SER A 57 -2.34 5.83 16.13
N LYS A 58 -3.31 4.92 16.02
CA LYS A 58 -3.10 3.49 16.30
C LYS A 58 -2.06 2.90 15.35
N ILE A 59 -2.19 3.14 14.05
CA ILE A 59 -1.23 2.66 13.05
C ILE A 59 0.18 3.18 13.30
N LYS A 60 0.35 4.43 13.73
CA LYS A 60 1.66 4.96 14.11
C LYS A 60 2.29 4.21 15.30
N ASN A 61 1.48 3.81 16.28
CA ASN A 61 1.97 3.01 17.41
C ASN A 61 2.51 1.64 16.95
N TYR A 62 1.93 1.07 15.89
CA TYR A 62 2.29 -0.24 15.34
C TYR A 62 3.09 -0.15 14.03
N GLU A 63 3.54 1.05 13.63
CA GLU A 63 4.12 1.31 12.30
C GLU A 63 5.30 0.38 12.00
N ARG A 64 6.17 0.17 12.99
CA ARG A 64 7.34 -0.68 12.84
C ARG A 64 6.98 -2.14 12.57
N GLU A 65 5.95 -2.65 13.23
CA GLU A 65 5.50 -4.04 13.11
C GLU A 65 4.80 -4.24 11.77
N ILE A 66 3.92 -3.32 11.40
CA ILE A 66 3.26 -3.31 10.10
C ILE A 66 4.30 -3.29 8.96
N ILE A 67 5.32 -2.44 9.05
CA ILE A 67 6.40 -2.38 8.05
C ILE A 67 7.17 -3.70 7.98
N LYS A 68 7.49 -4.31 9.13
CA LYS A 68 8.17 -5.62 9.15
C LYS A 68 7.35 -6.70 8.48
N ASP A 69 6.06 -6.77 8.78
CA ASP A 69 5.16 -7.76 8.21
C ASP A 69 4.99 -7.59 6.70
N ILE A 70 4.85 -6.35 6.23
CA ILE A 70 4.80 -6.07 4.79
C ILE A 70 6.13 -6.47 4.13
N ASN A 71 7.26 -6.08 4.71
CA ASN A 71 8.57 -6.41 4.16
C ASN A 71 8.79 -7.93 4.11
N PHE A 72 8.35 -8.68 5.12
CA PHE A 72 8.47 -10.14 5.15
C PHE A 72 7.57 -10.79 4.09
N ASN A 73 6.26 -10.48 4.10
CA ASN A 73 5.27 -11.14 3.25
C ASN A 73 5.37 -10.72 1.77
N PHE A 74 5.86 -9.51 1.49
CA PHE A 74 5.92 -8.95 0.13
C PHE A 74 7.34 -8.70 -0.38
N LYS A 75 8.39 -9.17 0.31
CA LYS A 75 9.80 -8.92 -0.02
C LYS A 75 10.10 -8.94 -1.52
N LYS A 76 9.86 -10.09 -2.16
CA LYS A 76 10.13 -10.27 -3.60
C LYS A 76 9.36 -9.29 -4.48
N SER A 77 8.12 -8.97 -4.12
CA SER A 77 7.30 -8.02 -4.89
C SER A 77 7.74 -6.57 -4.70
N LEU A 78 8.23 -6.22 -3.51
CA LEU A 78 8.81 -4.93 -3.18
C LEU A 78 10.13 -4.74 -3.92
N ASP A 79 11.03 -5.73 -3.84
CA ASP A 79 12.32 -5.74 -4.54
C ASP A 79 12.14 -5.58 -6.05
N ASN A 80 11.25 -6.38 -6.66
CA ASN A 80 10.96 -6.32 -8.10
C ASN A 80 10.36 -4.97 -8.56
N LYS A 81 9.73 -4.23 -7.65
CA LYS A 81 9.14 -2.90 -7.93
C LYS A 81 10.03 -1.77 -7.40
N GLU A 82 11.23 -2.12 -6.93
CA GLU A 82 12.21 -1.21 -6.34
C GLU A 82 11.62 -0.35 -5.21
N ILE A 83 10.73 -0.90 -4.39
CA ILE A 83 10.15 -0.18 -3.26
C ILE A 83 11.16 -0.12 -2.12
N LYS A 84 11.50 1.09 -1.71
CA LYS A 84 12.47 1.39 -0.65
C LYS A 84 11.82 1.90 0.63
N LYS A 85 10.58 2.42 0.53
CA LYS A 85 9.91 3.07 1.66
C LYS A 85 8.42 2.78 1.69
N ILE A 86 7.88 2.71 2.90
CA ILE A 86 6.45 2.68 3.17
C ILE A 86 6.13 3.93 4.00
N LYS A 87 5.08 4.66 3.64
CA LYS A 87 4.60 5.84 4.37
C LYS A 87 3.13 5.68 4.72
N PHE A 88 2.77 6.11 5.93
CA PHE A 88 1.38 6.18 6.36
C PHE A 88 0.88 7.62 6.25
N LYS A 89 -0.32 7.81 5.69
CA LYS A 89 -0.96 9.12 5.57
C LYS A 89 -2.44 9.01 5.92
N LYS A 90 -2.94 10.02 6.62
CA LYS A 90 -4.39 10.22 6.73
C LYS A 90 -4.94 10.57 5.34
N ILE A 91 -5.98 9.87 4.92
CA ILE A 91 -6.79 10.29 3.78
C ILE A 91 -7.78 11.32 4.32
N ILE A 92 -7.70 12.55 3.80
CA ILE A 92 -8.73 13.56 4.00
C ILE A 92 -9.68 13.35 2.83
N SER A 93 -10.86 12.82 3.11
CA SER A 93 -11.98 12.96 2.16
C SER A 93 -12.45 14.41 2.29
N ASP A 94 -12.34 15.16 1.21
CA ASP A 94 -13.05 16.43 1.07
C ASP A 94 -14.54 16.06 0.98
N THR A 95 -15.22 16.04 2.12
CA THR A 95 -16.68 16.13 2.22
C THR A 95 -17.05 17.55 2.55
#